data_AF-A0A366IAB0-F1
#
_entry.id   AF-A0A366IAB0-F1
#
_cell.length_a   1.000
_cell.length_b   1.000
_cell.length_c   1.000
_cell.angle_alpha   90.00
_cell.angle_beta   90.00
_cell.angle_gamma   90.00
#
_symmetry.space_group_name_H-M   'P 1'
#
loop_
_entity.id
_entity.type
_entity.pdbx_description
1 polymer ?
#
loop_
_entity_poly.entity_id
_entity_poly.type
_entity_poly.pdbx_seq_one_letter_code
_entity_poly.pdbx_strand_id
1 'polypeptide(L)'
;MNIRLQILHDLDLKFPITSKRYGNLHKVEINELYEILQQMKEEGLIHFFGQENESLTEMNLEKIVISREGKELLYSNYSNA
;
A
#
# COMPACT_ATOMS: atom_id res chain seq x y z
N MET A 1 11.28 7.58 7.35
CA MET A 1 11.06 6.52 6.33
C MET A 1 9.75 6.84 5.64
N ASN A 2 9.69 6.81 4.30
CA ASN A 2 8.46 7.12 3.58
C ASN A 2 7.60 5.84 3.48
N ILE A 3 6.54 5.75 4.28
CA ILE A 3 5.66 4.56 4.36
C ILE A 3 5.03 4.25 3.01
N ARG A 4 4.67 5.26 2.22
CA ARG A 4 4.06 5.07 0.89
C ARG A 4 5.03 4.37 -0.06
N LEU A 5 6.30 4.78 -0.06
CA LEU A 5 7.34 4.09 -0.85
C LEU A 5 7.59 2.67 -0.34
N GLN A 6 7.55 2.45 0.98
CA GLN A 6 7.68 1.11 1.54
C GLN A 6 6.53 0.19 1.11
N ILE A 7 5.29 0.71 1.09
CA ILE A 7 4.11 -0.03 0.60
C ILE A 7 4.30 -0.40 -0.88
N LEU A 8 4.68 0.56 -1.73
CA LEU A 8 4.91 0.29 -3.15
C LEU A 8 6.00 -0.77 -3.36
N HIS A 9 7.10 -0.66 -2.62
CA HIS A 9 8.18 -1.64 -2.65
C HIS A 9 7.73 -3.04 -2.20
N ASP A 10 7.02 -3.13 -1.08
CA ASP A 10 6.51 -4.39 -0.57
C ASP A 10 5.54 -5.03 -1.59
N LEU A 11 4.66 -4.24 -2.20
CA LEU A 11 3.74 -4.71 -3.24
C LEU A 11 4.46 -5.21 -4.51
N ASP A 12 5.51 -4.53 -4.97
CA ASP A 12 6.30 -4.96 -6.13
C ASP A 12 7.01 -6.30 -5.87
N LEU A 13 7.48 -6.49 -4.63
CA LEU A 13 8.05 -7.74 -4.15
C LEU A 13 6.99 -8.80 -3.77
N LYS A 14 5.69 -8.51 -3.96
CA LYS A 14 4.56 -9.38 -3.60
C LYS A 14 4.51 -9.74 -2.11
N PHE A 15 5.04 -8.88 -1.26
CA PHE A 15 4.87 -8.99 0.18
C PHE A 15 3.47 -8.53 0.60
N PRO A 16 2.83 -9.24 1.55
CA PRO A 16 1.53 -8.85 2.04
C PRO A 16 1.62 -7.57 2.87
N ILE A 17 0.68 -6.66 2.63
CA ILE A 17 0.48 -5.48 3.47
C ILE A 17 -0.43 -5.93 4.62
N THR A 18 0.01 -5.77 5.87
CA THR A 18 -0.83 -6.11 7.03
C THR A 18 -0.62 -5.09 8.12
N SER A 19 -1.69 -4.77 8.86
CA SER A 19 -1.63 -3.89 10.04
C SER A 19 -0.62 -4.38 11.07
N LYS A 20 -0.53 -5.69 11.29
CA LYS A 20 0.47 -6.31 12.17
C LYS A 20 1.91 -6.04 11.73
N ARG A 21 2.22 -6.21 10.44
CA ARG A 21 3.58 -5.95 9.90
C ARG A 21 3.95 -4.48 10.04
N TYR A 22 3.07 -3.59 9.59
CA TYR A 22 3.32 -2.15 9.57
C TYR A 22 3.33 -1.53 10.97
N GLY A 23 2.50 -2.02 11.89
CA GLY A 23 2.56 -1.65 13.31
C GLY A 23 3.86 -2.12 13.97
N ASN A 24 4.31 -3.34 13.68
CA ASN A 24 5.53 -3.88 14.30
C ASN A 24 6.81 -3.23 13.77
N LEU A 25 6.98 -3.20 12.45
CA LEU A 25 8.23 -2.79 11.77
C LEU A 25 8.32 -1.28 11.56
N HIS A 26 7.19 -0.66 11.26
CA HIS A 26 7.15 0.74 10.82
C HIS A 26 6.46 1.66 11.82
N LYS A 27 5.92 1.12 12.92
CA LYS A 27 5.20 1.86 13.97
C LYS A 27 4.01 2.65 13.45
N VAL A 28 3.39 2.16 12.38
CA VAL A 28 2.20 2.76 11.76
C VAL A 28 0.95 2.19 12.43
N GLU A 29 0.06 3.06 12.89
CA GLU A 29 -1.20 2.62 13.48
C GLU A 29 -2.15 2.04 12.42
N ILE A 30 -3.09 1.20 12.84
CA ILE A 30 -4.00 0.54 11.89
C ILE A 30 -4.85 1.55 11.10
N ASN A 31 -5.36 2.59 11.77
CA ASN A 31 -6.18 3.62 11.12
C ASN A 31 -5.35 4.46 10.16
N GLU A 32 -4.13 4.83 10.56
CA GLU A 32 -3.18 5.55 9.71
C GLU A 32 -2.83 4.74 8.45
N LEU A 33 -2.58 3.42 8.60
CA LEU A 33 -2.33 2.55 7.46
C LEU A 33 -3.51 2.54 6.48
N TYR A 34 -4.74 2.49 6.97
CA TYR A 34 -5.93 2.56 6.13
C TYR A 34 -6.06 3.89 5.40
N GLU A 35 -5.85 5.00 6.08
CA GLU A 35 -5.87 6.34 5.48
C GLU A 35 -4.82 6.46 4.37
N ILE A 36 -3.60 5.98 4.60
CA ILE A 36 -2.53 5.96 3.59
C ILE A 36 -2.94 5.14 2.37
N LEU A 37 -3.46 3.93 2.58
CA LEU A 37 -3.88 3.05 1.48
C LEU A 37 -5.06 3.65 0.70
N GLN A 38 -6.00 4.30 1.37
CA GLN A 38 -7.11 4.97 0.74
C GLN A 38 -6.63 6.13 -0.14
N GLN A 39 -5.74 6.98 0.37
CA GLN A 39 -5.13 8.06 -0.41
C GLN A 39 -4.36 7.53 -1.62
N MET A 40 -3.54 6.49 -1.44
CA MET A 40 -2.78 5.88 -2.55
C MET A 40 -3.69 5.29 -3.62
N LYS A 41 -4.88 4.77 -3.26
CA LYS A 41 -5.89 4.34 -4.23
C LYS A 41 -6.49 5.53 -4.97
N GLU A 42 -6.87 6.59 -4.27
CA GLU A 42 -7.45 7.80 -4.86
C GLU A 42 -6.49 8.48 -5.84
N GLU A 43 -5.19 8.40 -5.56
CA GLU A 43 -4.11 8.86 -6.44
C GLU A 43 -3.79 7.88 -7.58
N GLY A 44 -4.44 6.72 -7.63
CA GLY A 44 -4.23 5.72 -8.68
C GLY A 44 -2.91 4.96 -8.59
N LEU A 45 -2.24 4.94 -7.43
CA LEU A 45 -0.95 4.25 -7.23
C LEU A 45 -1.12 2.75 -6.93
N ILE A 46 -2.27 2.37 -6.37
CA ILE A 46 -2.62 0.99 -6.05
C ILE A 46 -4.09 0.72 -6.39
N HIS A 47 -4.45 -0.55 -6.53
CA HIS A 47 -5.82 -1.01 -6.68
C HIS A 47 -6.15 -2.10 -5.65
N PHE A 48 -7.39 -2.13 -5.18
CA PHE A 48 -7.92 -3.23 -4.39
C PHE A 48 -8.60 -4.23 -5.32
N PHE A 49 -8.26 -5.51 -5.19
CA PHE A 49 -8.86 -6.61 -5.93
C PHE A 49 -9.93 -7.26 -5.03
N GLY A 50 -11.21 -7.12 -5.34
CA GLY A 50 -12.28 -7.66 -4.49
C GLY A 50 -13.64 -7.05 -4.81
N GLN A 51 -14.72 -7.71 -4.41
CA GLN A 51 -16.08 -7.17 -4.58
C GLN A 51 -16.21 -5.88 -3.77
N GLU A 52 -16.80 -4.84 -4.36
CA GLU A 52 -16.95 -3.48 -3.82
C GLU A 52 -17.77 -3.37 -2.51
N ASN A 53 -18.17 -4.50 -1.92
CA ASN A 53 -19.13 -4.59 -0.81
C ASN A 53 -18.53 -4.96 0.55
N GLU A 54 -17.21 -5.19 0.66
CA GLU A 54 -16.57 -5.38 1.96
C GLU A 54 -16.12 -4.02 2.51
N SER A 55 -16.60 -3.70 3.72
CA SER A 55 -16.20 -2.51 4.48
C SER A 55 -14.66 -2.40 4.53
N LEU A 56 -14.12 -1.19 4.40
CA LEU A 56 -12.68 -0.89 4.54
C LEU A 56 -12.08 -1.42 5.86
N THR A 57 -12.90 -1.67 6.88
CA THR A 57 -12.48 -2.29 8.15
C THR A 57 -12.14 -3.78 8.04
N GLU A 58 -12.72 -4.46 7.05
CA GLU A 58 -12.52 -5.88 6.74
C GLU A 58 -11.66 -6.09 5.49
N MET A 59 -11.05 -5.04 4.96
CA MET A 59 -10.25 -5.10 3.74
C MET A 59 -9.22 -6.22 3.88
N ASN A 60 -9.38 -7.27 3.08
CA ASN A 60 -8.33 -8.26 2.89
C ASN A 60 -7.16 -7.55 2.21
N LEU A 61 -6.27 -6.97 3.03
CA LEU A 61 -5.04 -6.28 2.62
C LEU A 61 -4.12 -7.21 1.78
N GLU A 62 -4.46 -8.50 1.71
CA GLU A 62 -3.88 -9.51 0.82
C GLU A 62 -4.19 -9.29 -0.67
N LYS A 63 -5.15 -8.41 -1.00
CA LYS A 63 -5.60 -8.18 -2.38
C LYS A 63 -5.28 -6.78 -2.90
N ILE A 64 -4.21 -6.17 -2.42
CA ILE A 64 -3.71 -4.89 -2.92
C ILE A 64 -2.72 -5.16 -4.05
N VAL A 65 -2.87 -4.48 -5.17
CA VAL A 65 -1.92 -4.54 -6.29
C VAL A 65 -1.39 -3.15 -6.61
N ILE A 66 -0.11 -3.07 -6.95
CA ILE A 66 0.51 -1.83 -7.42
C ILE A 66 0.07 -1.53 -8.86
N SER A 67 -0.30 -0.27 -9.13
CA SER A 67 -0.66 0.19 -10.47
C SER A 67 0.59 0.44 -11.33
N ARG A 68 0.38 0.83 -12.59
CA ARG A 68 1.48 1.28 -13.45
C ARG A 68 2.11 2.56 -12.89
N GLU A 69 1.29 3.53 -12.52
CA GLU A 69 1.68 4.82 -11.96
C GLU A 69 2.44 4.62 -10.64
N GLY A 70 1.99 3.68 -9.80
CA GLY A 70 2.70 3.28 -8.59
C GLY A 70 4.10 2.74 -8.86
N LYS A 71 4.27 1.93 -9.91
CA LYS A 71 5.59 1.44 -10.34
C LYS A 71 6.49 2.54 -10.88
N GLU A 72 5.95 3.45 -11.68
CA GLU A 72 6.70 4.61 -12.19
C GLU A 72 7.19 5.50 -11.03
N LEU A 73 6.34 5.73 -10.02
CA LEU A 73 6.73 6.45 -8.80
C LEU A 73 7.81 5.69 -8.01
N LEU A 74 7.69 4.38 -7.86
CA LEU A 74 8.69 3.57 -7.16
C LEU A 74 10.06 3.62 -7.87
N TYR A 75 10.10 3.41 -9.20
CA TYR A 75 11.35 3.33 -9.96
C TYR A 75 12.02 4.69 -10.21
N SER A 76 11.26 5.79 -10.27
CA SER A 76 11.83 7.13 -10.30
C SER A 76 12.56 7.49 -9.00
N ASN A 77 12.16 6.91 -7.86
CA ASN A 77 12.89 7.08 -6.60
C ASN A 77 14.15 6.22 -6.50
N TYR A 78 14.20 5.05 -7.15
CA TYR A 78 15.45 4.27 -7.24
C TYR A 78 16.50 4.90 -8.14
N SER A 79 16.07 5.57 -9.22
CA SER A 79 16.98 6.18 -10.19
C SER A 79 17.60 7.49 -9.69
N ASN A 80 17.04 8.07 -8.63
CA ASN A 80 17.47 9.31 -8.01
C ASN A 80 18.12 9.13 -6.62
N ALA A 81 18.30 7.88 -6.17
CA ALA A 81 18.96 7.51 -4.91
C ALA A 81 20.40 7.04 -5.16
#